data_AF-A0A9P0L3Q0-F1
#
_entry.id   AF-A0A9P0L3Q0-F1
#
_cell.length_a   1.000
_cell.length_b   1.000
_cell.length_c   1.000
_cell.angle_alpha   90.00
_cell.angle_beta   90.00
_cell.angle_gamma   90.00
#
_symmetry.space_group_name_H-M   'P 1'
#
loop_
_entity.id
_entity.type
_entity.pdbx_description
1 polymer ?
#
loop_
_entity_poly.entity_id
_entity_poly.type
_entity_poly.pdbx_seq_one_letter_code
_entity_poly.pdbx_strand_id
1 'polypeptide(L)'
;MAPTVIPCANFNDEADAEALKQAFRGFGTDEAAVIEIITKRSNAQRRQIAARFKTMYGKCLIKELKSELRGNFEDVIVALMTEPPEYYAKELHDAMSGIGTDEDVLIELLCTMSNQEIRTIRQAYEAMYHRPLESDLKGDTAGTFKRLMVSLCNACRDESMAVNQEAARKDAQSLLRAGELKLGTDESTFNMILCQRNYAQLQLIFQEYQRLIGHDIEEAIKNEFSGDCEEGFLAVIRSIKNQPLFFARRLHKSMKGMGTNDQQLVRIVVTRCEVDMVQIKQEYQAKYESSLEDDLRADTSGTFKRMMVSLCTANRDEDPTVNLDQAREDAAKLAEAGELQMGTDESTFNSVLCARSYAHLRAVFEEYERLTGEYTYRSYLCIRILPSLSGLSLMLSPRFSPIRRTRQTYAAHSTRASFQLGNIFLMESEKLYV
;
A
#
# COMPACT_ATOMS: atom_id res chain seq x y z
N MET A 1 9.22 1.56 0.92
CA MET A 1 7.89 0.92 0.75
C MET A 1 8.09 -0.39 0.02
N ALA A 2 7.24 -1.39 0.26
CA ALA A 2 7.42 -2.76 -0.22
C ALA A 2 6.20 -3.21 -1.05
N PRO A 3 6.43 -3.73 -2.26
CA PRO A 3 5.38 -4.26 -3.11
C PRO A 3 4.97 -5.68 -2.70
N THR A 4 3.79 -6.10 -3.14
CA THR A 4 3.37 -7.51 -3.14
C THR A 4 3.74 -8.17 -4.46
N VAL A 5 3.53 -7.51 -5.60
CA VAL A 5 3.98 -8.03 -6.90
C VAL A 5 5.42 -7.56 -7.17
N ILE A 6 6.35 -8.51 -7.30
CA ILE A 6 7.75 -8.23 -7.67
C ILE A 6 8.10 -8.88 -9.01
N PRO A 7 9.17 -8.46 -9.69
CA PRO A 7 9.68 -9.16 -10.85
C PRO A 7 9.97 -10.64 -10.53
N CYS A 8 9.41 -11.56 -11.30
CA CYS A 8 9.70 -12.99 -11.19
C CYS A 8 11.18 -13.25 -11.53
N ALA A 9 11.90 -13.95 -10.65
CA ALA A 9 13.33 -14.19 -10.80
C ALA A 9 13.67 -15.08 -12.01
N ASN A 10 12.93 -16.17 -12.20
CA ASN A 10 13.13 -17.14 -13.30
C ASN A 10 12.21 -16.82 -14.48
N PHE A 11 12.12 -15.54 -14.83
CA PHE A 11 11.21 -15.07 -15.86
C PHE A 11 11.62 -15.55 -17.26
N ASN A 12 10.64 -16.08 -18.00
CA ASN A 12 10.77 -16.49 -19.40
C ASN A 12 9.53 -16.01 -20.16
N ASP A 13 9.70 -14.94 -20.94
CA ASP A 13 8.64 -14.32 -21.73
C ASP A 13 8.05 -15.26 -22.79
N GLU A 14 8.87 -16.15 -23.36
CA GLU A 14 8.47 -17.14 -24.35
C GLU A 14 7.57 -18.22 -23.74
N ALA A 15 7.98 -18.79 -22.61
CA ALA A 15 7.20 -19.80 -21.90
C ALA A 15 5.86 -19.23 -21.39
N ASP A 16 5.87 -18.01 -20.83
CA ASP A 16 4.65 -17.34 -20.37
C ASP A 16 3.72 -17.03 -21.57
N ALA A 17 4.27 -16.63 -22.73
CA ALA A 17 3.47 -16.39 -23.94
C ALA A 17 2.86 -17.68 -24.51
N GLU A 18 3.58 -18.80 -24.49
CA GLU A 18 3.07 -20.13 -24.86
C GLU A 18 1.96 -20.59 -23.93
N ALA A 19 2.17 -20.46 -22.61
CA ALA A 19 1.19 -20.84 -21.60
C ALA A 19 -0.10 -20.02 -21.73
N LEU A 20 0.00 -18.69 -21.94
CA LEU A 20 -1.16 -17.86 -22.25
C LEU A 20 -1.84 -18.27 -23.55
N LYS A 21 -1.06 -18.61 -24.60
CA LYS A 21 -1.65 -19.06 -25.86
C LYS A 21 -2.43 -20.37 -25.69
N GLN A 22 -1.92 -21.27 -24.86
CA GLN A 22 -2.56 -22.53 -24.52
C GLN A 22 -3.82 -22.30 -23.67
N ALA A 23 -3.79 -21.34 -22.75
CA ALA A 23 -4.94 -20.98 -21.91
C ALA A 23 -6.16 -20.52 -22.73
N PHE A 24 -5.94 -19.96 -23.93
CA PHE A 24 -7.01 -19.53 -24.85
C PHE A 24 -7.45 -20.63 -25.84
N ARG A 25 -6.97 -21.88 -25.72
CA ARG A 25 -7.34 -22.95 -26.66
C ARG A 25 -8.59 -23.70 -26.18
N GLY A 26 -9.52 -23.92 -27.12
CA GLY A 26 -10.71 -24.74 -26.89
C GLY A 26 -11.94 -23.88 -26.67
N PHE A 27 -12.94 -24.44 -25.97
CA PHE A 27 -14.15 -23.71 -25.60
C PHE A 27 -13.97 -23.09 -24.21
N GLY A 28 -14.00 -21.76 -24.13
CA GLY A 28 -13.68 -21.01 -22.90
C GLY A 28 -12.19 -20.74 -22.74
N THR A 29 -11.82 -20.14 -21.61
CA THR A 29 -10.43 -19.78 -21.28
C THR A 29 -10.03 -20.37 -19.93
N ASP A 30 -8.79 -20.86 -19.83
CA ASP A 30 -8.18 -21.25 -18.56
C ASP A 30 -7.82 -20.00 -17.74
N GLU A 31 -8.83 -19.47 -17.05
CA GLU A 31 -8.71 -18.27 -16.23
C GLU A 31 -7.67 -18.43 -15.11
N ALA A 32 -7.46 -19.64 -14.59
CA ALA A 32 -6.50 -19.90 -13.52
C ALA A 32 -5.06 -19.73 -14.02
N ALA A 33 -4.74 -20.25 -15.20
CA ALA A 33 -3.44 -20.04 -15.82
C ALA A 33 -3.18 -18.56 -16.14
N VAL A 34 -4.21 -17.83 -16.61
CA VAL A 34 -4.11 -16.38 -16.85
C VAL A 34 -3.79 -15.62 -15.56
N ILE A 35 -4.51 -15.91 -14.47
CA ILE A 35 -4.26 -15.29 -13.17
C ILE A 35 -2.82 -15.59 -12.71
N GLU A 36 -2.43 -16.86 -12.69
CA GLU A 36 -1.12 -17.31 -12.18
C GLU A 36 0.06 -16.64 -12.91
N ILE A 37 -0.07 -16.38 -14.21
CA ILE A 37 0.94 -15.67 -14.99
C ILE A 37 0.83 -14.16 -14.75
N ILE A 38 -0.33 -13.56 -15.00
CA ILE A 38 -0.44 -12.10 -15.05
C ILE A 38 -0.26 -11.49 -13.65
N THR A 39 -0.83 -12.05 -12.58
CA THR A 39 -0.73 -11.44 -11.24
C THR A 39 0.64 -11.65 -10.58
N LYS A 40 1.49 -12.54 -11.10
CA LYS A 40 2.82 -12.86 -10.55
C LYS A 40 3.99 -12.41 -11.44
N ARG A 41 3.74 -11.50 -12.38
CA ARG A 41 4.76 -10.83 -13.19
C ARG A 41 4.63 -9.34 -12.98
N SER A 42 5.76 -8.65 -12.87
CA SER A 42 5.73 -7.18 -12.84
C SER A 42 5.20 -6.62 -14.15
N ASN A 43 4.73 -5.37 -14.16
CA ASN A 43 4.26 -4.72 -15.38
C ASN A 43 5.32 -4.73 -16.49
N ALA A 44 6.59 -4.52 -16.13
CA ALA A 44 7.71 -4.61 -17.07
C ALA A 44 7.82 -6.01 -17.73
N GLN A 45 7.62 -7.08 -16.96
CA GLN A 45 7.61 -8.45 -17.47
C GLN A 45 6.35 -8.73 -18.31
N ARG A 46 5.17 -8.27 -17.88
CA ARG A 46 3.93 -8.36 -18.67
C ARG A 46 4.06 -7.72 -20.05
N ARG A 47 4.75 -6.58 -20.15
CA ARG A 47 5.07 -5.95 -21.44
C ARG A 47 6.00 -6.80 -22.31
N GLN A 48 7.01 -7.44 -21.70
CA GLN A 48 7.88 -8.38 -22.43
C GLN A 48 7.09 -9.59 -22.94
N ILE A 49 6.19 -10.16 -22.14
CA ILE A 49 5.28 -11.23 -22.56
C ILE A 49 4.40 -10.76 -23.73
N ALA A 50 3.83 -9.56 -23.67
CA ALA A 50 3.00 -9.02 -24.75
C ALA A 50 3.78 -8.85 -26.07
N ALA A 51 5.02 -8.36 -25.99
CA ALA A 51 5.90 -8.22 -27.15
C ALA A 51 6.30 -9.59 -27.73
N ARG A 52 6.62 -10.56 -26.87
CA ARG A 52 6.94 -11.93 -27.25
C ARG A 52 5.76 -12.63 -27.92
N PHE A 53 4.58 -12.54 -27.31
CA PHE A 53 3.34 -13.08 -27.86
C PHE A 53 3.04 -12.52 -29.27
N LYS A 54 3.28 -11.22 -29.47
CA LYS A 54 3.14 -10.59 -30.80
C LYS A 54 4.15 -11.14 -31.80
N THR A 55 5.38 -11.38 -31.38
CA THR A 55 6.45 -11.92 -32.24
C THR A 55 6.15 -13.37 -32.63
N MET A 56 5.73 -14.22 -31.68
CA MET A 56 5.49 -15.64 -31.92
C MET A 56 4.21 -15.90 -32.73
N TYR A 57 3.15 -15.14 -32.48
CA TYR A 57 1.81 -15.47 -32.99
C TYR A 57 1.21 -14.40 -33.92
N GLY A 58 1.91 -13.27 -34.13
CA GLY A 58 1.40 -12.16 -34.94
C GLY A 58 0.17 -11.46 -34.34
N LYS A 59 -0.23 -11.80 -33.10
CA LYS A 59 -1.46 -11.33 -32.43
C LYS A 59 -1.15 -10.39 -31.26
N CYS A 60 -2.08 -9.47 -30.96
CA CYS A 60 -1.93 -8.58 -29.81
C CYS A 60 -2.49 -9.27 -28.57
N LEU A 61 -1.65 -9.51 -27.55
CA LEU A 61 -2.04 -10.22 -26.33
C LEU A 61 -3.22 -9.55 -25.62
N ILE A 62 -3.21 -8.22 -25.48
CA ILE A 62 -4.30 -7.48 -24.82
C ILE A 62 -5.63 -7.68 -25.58
N LYS A 63 -5.61 -7.72 -26.92
CA LYS A 63 -6.83 -7.96 -27.71
C LYS A 63 -7.36 -9.39 -27.53
N GLU A 64 -6.48 -10.38 -27.46
CA GLU A 64 -6.90 -11.77 -27.19
C GLU A 64 -7.48 -11.89 -25.77
N LEU A 65 -6.84 -11.28 -24.76
CA LEU A 65 -7.36 -11.25 -23.39
C LEU A 65 -8.76 -10.60 -23.35
N LYS A 66 -8.97 -9.46 -24.02
CA LYS A 66 -10.30 -8.84 -24.13
C LYS A 66 -11.33 -9.71 -24.85
N SER A 67 -10.93 -10.50 -25.85
CA SER A 67 -11.88 -11.39 -26.54
C SER A 67 -12.27 -12.60 -25.70
N GLU A 68 -11.39 -13.05 -24.81
CA GLU A 68 -11.56 -14.23 -23.97
C GLU A 68 -12.21 -13.94 -22.59
N LEU A 69 -11.96 -12.76 -22.03
CA LEU A 69 -12.39 -12.38 -20.68
C LEU A 69 -13.56 -11.40 -20.72
N ARG A 70 -14.35 -11.30 -19.64
CA ARG A 70 -15.49 -10.38 -19.54
C ARG A 70 -15.61 -9.76 -18.15
N GLY A 71 -16.27 -8.60 -18.08
CA GLY A 71 -16.58 -7.89 -16.83
C GLY A 71 -15.33 -7.53 -16.02
N ASN A 72 -15.45 -7.51 -14.70
CA ASN A 72 -14.34 -7.13 -13.81
C ASN A 72 -13.07 -7.98 -14.00
N PHE A 73 -13.19 -9.20 -14.55
CA PHE A 73 -12.01 -10.00 -14.88
C PHE A 73 -11.20 -9.36 -16.01
N GLU A 74 -11.89 -8.97 -17.08
CA GLU A 74 -11.28 -8.26 -18.20
C GLU A 74 -10.65 -6.95 -17.72
N ASP A 75 -11.37 -6.17 -16.89
CA ASP A 75 -10.92 -4.85 -16.44
C ASP A 75 -9.60 -4.92 -15.66
N VAL A 76 -9.48 -5.83 -14.69
CA VAL A 76 -8.24 -6.00 -13.90
C VAL A 76 -7.09 -6.43 -14.80
N ILE A 77 -7.31 -7.41 -15.67
CA ILE A 77 -6.24 -7.93 -16.53
C ILE A 77 -5.76 -6.84 -17.50
N VAL A 78 -6.67 -6.09 -18.11
CA VAL A 78 -6.32 -4.98 -19.00
C VAL A 78 -5.57 -3.90 -18.22
N ALA A 79 -6.02 -3.56 -17.01
CA ALA A 79 -5.33 -2.61 -16.14
C ALA A 79 -3.89 -3.06 -15.83
N LEU A 80 -3.69 -4.32 -15.44
CA LEU A 80 -2.36 -4.89 -15.13
C LEU A 80 -1.42 -4.92 -16.34
N MET A 81 -1.96 -5.06 -17.55
CA MET A 81 -1.22 -5.10 -18.81
C MET A 81 -0.91 -3.71 -19.40
N THR A 82 -1.58 -2.67 -18.91
CA THR A 82 -1.40 -1.28 -19.37
C THR A 82 -0.20 -0.65 -18.67
N GLU A 83 0.59 0.18 -19.36
CA GLU A 83 1.72 0.85 -18.74
C GLU A 83 1.23 1.85 -17.67
N PRO A 84 1.85 1.96 -16.48
CA PRO A 84 1.29 2.76 -15.40
C PRO A 84 0.93 4.21 -15.77
N PRO A 85 1.78 5.00 -16.47
CA PRO A 85 1.41 6.35 -16.87
C PRO A 85 0.21 6.42 -17.81
N GLU A 86 0.08 5.45 -18.73
CA GLU A 86 -1.08 5.34 -19.63
C GLU A 86 -2.33 4.95 -18.85
N TYR A 87 -2.21 4.05 -17.88
CA TYR A 87 -3.32 3.65 -17.01
C TYR A 87 -3.83 4.84 -16.19
N TYR A 88 -2.93 5.58 -15.52
CA TYR A 88 -3.30 6.79 -14.78
C TYR A 88 -3.92 7.87 -15.69
N ALA A 89 -3.35 8.07 -16.89
CA ALA A 89 -3.91 9.01 -17.86
C ALA A 89 -5.33 8.62 -18.28
N LYS A 90 -5.57 7.32 -18.49
CA LYS A 90 -6.91 6.80 -18.77
C LYS A 90 -7.87 7.02 -17.61
N GLU A 91 -7.48 6.69 -16.38
CA GLU A 91 -8.35 6.90 -15.21
C GLU A 91 -8.71 8.37 -15.02
N LEU A 92 -7.75 9.29 -15.23
CA LEU A 92 -8.02 10.73 -15.17
C LEU A 92 -8.95 11.19 -16.31
N HIS A 93 -8.76 10.67 -17.53
CA HIS A 93 -9.61 11.00 -18.66
C HIS A 93 -11.03 10.51 -18.44
N ASP A 94 -11.19 9.26 -18.02
CA ASP A 94 -12.50 8.65 -17.77
C ASP A 94 -13.23 9.35 -16.62
N ALA A 95 -12.50 9.78 -15.58
CA ALA A 95 -13.05 10.59 -14.49
C ALA A 95 -13.58 11.97 -14.93
N MET A 96 -13.08 12.52 -16.03
CA MET A 96 -13.55 13.79 -16.60
C MET A 96 -14.44 13.60 -17.83
N SER A 97 -14.68 12.35 -18.24
CA SER A 97 -15.44 12.06 -19.46
C SER A 97 -16.92 11.85 -19.16
N GLY A 98 -17.77 12.51 -19.95
CA GLY A 98 -19.21 12.31 -19.90
C GLY A 98 -19.95 13.38 -19.11
N ILE A 99 -21.05 12.99 -18.46
CA ILE A 99 -21.87 13.92 -17.68
C ILE A 99 -21.40 13.85 -16.23
N GLY A 100 -20.86 14.97 -15.74
CA GLY A 100 -20.30 15.07 -14.39
C GLY A 100 -18.80 14.77 -14.38
N THR A 101 -18.24 14.73 -13.17
CA THR A 101 -16.83 14.43 -12.92
C THR A 101 -16.77 13.45 -11.77
N ASP A 102 -15.79 12.55 -11.78
CA ASP A 102 -15.46 11.71 -10.63
C ASP A 102 -14.33 12.39 -9.85
N GLU A 103 -14.69 13.32 -8.96
CA GLU A 103 -13.73 14.05 -8.13
C GLU A 103 -12.94 13.10 -7.23
N ASP A 104 -13.54 11.97 -6.83
CA ASP A 104 -12.92 10.96 -5.98
C ASP A 104 -11.67 10.38 -6.66
N VAL A 105 -11.71 10.13 -7.98
CA VAL A 105 -10.55 9.68 -8.78
C VAL A 105 -9.48 10.76 -8.88
N LEU A 106 -9.87 12.00 -9.20
CA LEU A 106 -8.93 13.13 -9.32
C LEU A 106 -8.16 13.33 -8.01
N ILE A 107 -8.87 13.29 -6.89
CA ILE A 107 -8.31 13.39 -5.54
C ILE A 107 -7.36 12.22 -5.24
N GLU A 108 -7.71 10.99 -5.63
CA GLU A 108 -6.89 9.80 -5.39
C GLU A 108 -5.51 9.91 -6.03
N LEU A 109 -5.50 10.29 -7.31
CA LEU A 109 -4.31 10.27 -8.13
C LEU A 109 -3.47 11.53 -7.90
N LEU A 110 -4.07 12.73 -8.02
CA LEU A 110 -3.30 13.97 -7.99
C LEU A 110 -2.76 14.32 -6.58
N CYS A 111 -3.41 13.87 -5.50
CA CYS A 111 -2.97 14.17 -4.14
C CYS A 111 -1.88 13.22 -3.60
N THR A 112 -1.52 12.16 -4.33
CA THR A 112 -0.59 11.12 -3.85
C THR A 112 0.67 10.96 -4.70
N MET A 113 0.73 11.63 -5.86
CA MET A 113 1.84 11.49 -6.81
C MET A 113 2.93 12.55 -6.61
N SER A 114 4.17 12.12 -6.85
CA SER A 114 5.34 12.99 -6.95
C SER A 114 5.30 13.88 -8.20
N ASN A 115 6.15 14.90 -8.24
CA ASN A 115 6.26 15.76 -9.41
C ASN A 115 6.64 14.97 -10.67
N GLN A 116 7.53 13.98 -10.53
CA GLN A 116 7.98 13.18 -11.67
C GLN A 116 6.86 12.28 -12.22
N GLU A 117 6.07 11.66 -11.34
CA GLU A 117 4.92 10.85 -11.74
C GLU A 117 3.88 11.71 -12.47
N ILE A 118 3.51 12.88 -11.92
CA ILE A 118 2.56 13.80 -12.57
C ILE A 118 3.06 14.25 -13.94
N ARG A 119 4.35 14.60 -14.10
CA ARG A 119 4.90 14.96 -15.41
C ARG A 119 4.82 13.83 -16.42
N THR A 120 5.11 12.60 -15.99
CA THR A 120 5.04 11.40 -16.85
C THR A 120 3.59 11.12 -17.27
N ILE A 121 2.64 11.27 -16.35
CA ILE A 121 1.20 11.07 -16.63
C ILE A 121 0.69 12.14 -17.58
N ARG A 122 1.10 13.41 -17.42
CA ARG A 122 0.74 14.49 -18.36
C ARG A 122 1.20 14.20 -19.79
N GLN A 123 2.42 13.68 -19.94
CA GLN A 123 2.95 13.29 -21.26
C GLN A 123 2.14 12.13 -21.86
N ALA A 124 1.83 11.10 -21.07
CA ALA A 124 1.00 9.99 -21.52
C ALA A 124 -0.42 10.46 -21.91
N TYR A 125 -1.03 11.31 -21.10
CA TYR A 125 -2.35 11.89 -21.34
C TYR A 125 -2.39 12.68 -22.65
N GLU A 126 -1.43 13.59 -22.86
CA GLU A 126 -1.37 14.39 -24.09
C GLU A 126 -1.09 13.52 -25.33
N ALA A 127 -0.28 12.47 -25.20
CA ALA A 127 -0.05 11.52 -26.27
C ALA A 127 -1.31 10.71 -26.63
N MET A 128 -2.12 10.33 -25.64
CA MET A 128 -3.33 9.52 -25.82
C MET A 128 -4.54 10.32 -26.30
N TYR A 129 -4.72 11.54 -25.78
CA TYR A 129 -5.95 12.33 -25.96
C TYR A 129 -5.75 13.62 -26.76
N HIS A 130 -4.51 13.91 -27.17
CA HIS A 130 -4.14 15.08 -27.97
C HIS A 130 -4.58 16.41 -27.34
N ARG A 131 -4.67 16.45 -26.01
CA ARG A 131 -5.03 17.61 -25.20
C ARG A 131 -4.23 17.59 -23.89
N PRO A 132 -3.83 18.75 -23.35
CA PRO A 132 -3.16 18.80 -22.06
C PRO A 132 -4.12 18.42 -20.92
N LEU A 133 -3.69 17.54 -20.01
CA LEU A 133 -4.45 17.17 -18.80
C LEU A 133 -4.94 18.40 -18.01
N GLU A 134 -4.11 19.44 -17.89
CA GLU A 134 -4.46 20.69 -17.20
C GLU A 134 -5.65 21.40 -17.86
N SER A 135 -5.79 21.30 -19.19
CA SER A 135 -6.91 21.91 -19.92
C SER A 135 -8.24 21.25 -19.55
N ASP A 136 -8.23 19.93 -19.42
CA ASP A 136 -9.44 19.15 -19.14
C ASP A 136 -9.82 19.31 -17.66
N LEU A 137 -8.84 19.27 -16.74
CA LEU A 137 -9.07 19.64 -15.34
C LEU A 137 -9.71 21.03 -15.20
N LYS A 138 -9.27 22.02 -15.98
CA LYS A 138 -9.85 23.38 -15.94
C LYS A 138 -11.28 23.45 -16.46
N GLY A 139 -11.61 22.59 -17.42
CA GLY A 139 -12.92 22.51 -18.07
C GLY A 139 -13.96 21.80 -17.22
N ASP A 140 -13.56 20.73 -16.54
CA ASP A 140 -14.46 19.83 -15.82
C ASP A 140 -14.55 20.13 -14.31
N THR A 141 -13.65 20.95 -13.75
CA THR A 141 -13.71 21.35 -12.34
C THR A 141 -13.98 22.85 -12.13
N ALA A 142 -14.50 23.21 -10.96
CA ALA A 142 -14.85 24.60 -10.61
C ALA A 142 -14.24 25.08 -9.28
N GLY A 143 -14.30 26.39 -9.07
CA GLY A 143 -13.98 27.03 -7.79
C GLY A 143 -12.60 26.71 -7.22
N THR A 144 -12.54 26.53 -5.90
CA THR A 144 -11.30 26.18 -5.18
C THR A 144 -10.80 24.79 -5.55
N PHE A 145 -11.70 23.83 -5.78
CA PHE A 145 -11.32 22.47 -6.16
C PHE A 145 -10.51 22.45 -7.47
N LYS A 146 -10.94 23.23 -8.48
CA LYS A 146 -10.14 23.45 -9.69
C LYS A 146 -8.73 23.96 -9.41
N ARG A 147 -8.61 24.98 -8.54
CA ARG A 147 -7.31 25.55 -8.21
C ARG A 147 -6.39 24.52 -7.56
N LEU A 148 -6.94 23.66 -6.71
CA LEU A 148 -6.21 22.55 -6.08
C LEU A 148 -5.72 21.54 -7.13
N MET A 149 -6.62 21.00 -7.95
CA MET A 149 -6.26 19.99 -8.97
C MET A 149 -5.23 20.54 -9.98
N VAL A 150 -5.39 21.78 -10.44
CA VAL A 150 -4.43 22.42 -11.37
C VAL A 150 -3.07 22.65 -10.68
N SER A 151 -3.08 23.04 -9.40
CA SER A 151 -1.84 23.28 -8.64
C SER A 151 -1.03 21.99 -8.45
N LEU A 152 -1.71 20.87 -8.18
CA LEU A 152 -1.09 19.54 -8.10
C LEU A 152 -0.60 19.06 -9.48
N CYS A 153 -1.41 19.23 -10.52
CA CYS A 153 -1.07 18.89 -11.91
C CYS A 153 0.17 19.66 -12.43
N ASN A 154 0.46 20.85 -11.91
CA ASN A 154 1.64 21.61 -12.30
C ASN A 154 2.96 20.97 -11.87
N ALA A 155 2.95 20.04 -10.91
CA ALA A 155 4.15 19.31 -10.47
C ALA A 155 5.29 20.26 -10.04
N CYS A 156 4.96 21.24 -9.21
CA CYS A 156 5.88 22.27 -8.71
C CYS A 156 6.09 22.20 -7.19
N ARG A 157 5.79 21.06 -6.55
CA ARG A 157 6.04 20.89 -5.12
C ARG A 157 7.55 20.89 -4.85
N ASP A 158 8.00 21.51 -3.77
CA ASP A 158 9.35 21.31 -3.28
C ASP A 158 9.55 19.85 -2.87
N GLU A 159 10.59 19.17 -3.38
CA GLU A 159 10.92 17.77 -3.06
C GLU A 159 12.24 17.64 -2.30
N SER A 160 12.81 18.76 -1.82
CA SER A 160 14.10 18.77 -1.12
C SER A 160 14.10 18.05 0.24
N MET A 161 12.92 17.85 0.83
CA MET A 161 12.73 17.38 2.21
C MET A 161 13.43 18.23 3.29
N ALA A 162 13.94 19.41 2.91
CA ALA A 162 14.57 20.33 3.83
C ALA A 162 13.51 21.00 4.72
N VAL A 163 13.78 21.06 6.03
CA VAL A 163 12.85 21.63 7.01
C VAL A 163 13.39 22.94 7.59
N ASN A 164 12.48 23.87 7.85
CA ASN A 164 12.76 25.12 8.55
C ASN A 164 11.66 25.37 9.60
N GLN A 165 12.05 25.27 10.87
CA GLN A 165 11.14 25.41 12.01
C GLN A 165 10.42 26.77 12.05
N GLU A 166 11.16 27.85 11.79
CA GLU A 166 10.59 29.20 11.85
C GLU A 166 9.63 29.45 10.69
N ALA A 167 9.96 28.94 9.50
CA ALA A 167 9.03 28.96 8.37
C ALA A 167 7.78 28.11 8.66
N ALA A 168 7.94 26.94 9.31
CA ALA A 168 6.81 26.07 9.67
C ALA A 168 5.84 26.78 10.62
N ARG A 169 6.37 27.46 11.65
CA ARG A 169 5.57 28.28 12.58
C ARG A 169 4.84 29.41 11.86
N LYS A 170 5.49 30.08 10.92
CA LYS A 170 4.86 31.16 10.13
C LYS A 170 3.77 30.65 9.21
N ASP A 171 4.00 29.53 8.53
CA ASP A 171 2.98 28.89 7.68
C ASP A 171 1.80 28.39 8.53
N ALA A 172 2.04 27.79 9.70
CA ALA A 172 0.99 27.39 10.64
C ALA A 172 0.14 28.58 11.13
N GLN A 173 0.78 29.70 11.50
CA GLN A 173 0.07 30.94 11.83
C GLN A 173 -0.71 31.52 10.64
N SER A 174 -0.19 31.35 9.42
CA SER A 174 -0.85 31.81 8.20
C SER A 174 -2.10 30.99 7.91
N LEU A 175 -2.05 29.66 8.07
CA LEU A 175 -3.24 28.80 7.98
C LEU A 175 -4.30 29.18 9.02
N LEU A 176 -3.88 29.44 10.26
CA LEU A 176 -4.80 29.83 11.34
C LEU A 176 -5.49 31.17 11.04
N ARG A 177 -4.74 32.16 10.52
CA ARG A 177 -5.30 33.45 10.07
C ARG A 177 -6.16 33.34 8.82
N ALA A 178 -5.90 32.34 7.98
CA ALA A 178 -6.63 32.09 6.74
C ALA A 178 -7.93 31.32 6.95
N GLY A 179 -8.11 30.63 8.08
CA GLY A 179 -9.37 29.96 8.46
C GLY A 179 -9.94 30.55 9.74
N GLU A 180 -9.69 29.87 10.86
CA GLU A 180 -10.45 30.02 12.10
C GLU A 180 -10.41 31.41 12.77
N LEU A 181 -9.46 32.28 12.42
CA LEU A 181 -9.39 33.66 12.95
C LEU A 181 -10.11 34.71 12.10
N LYS A 182 -10.84 34.32 11.05
CA LYS A 182 -11.59 35.24 10.20
C LYS A 182 -12.98 34.71 9.85
N LEU A 183 -13.86 35.61 9.43
CA LEU A 183 -15.14 35.22 8.83
C LEU A 183 -14.89 34.81 7.37
N GLY A 184 -15.19 33.54 7.08
CA GLY A 184 -14.93 32.88 5.80
C GLY A 184 -13.46 32.55 5.59
N THR A 185 -13.15 31.74 4.58
CA THR A 185 -11.83 31.13 4.42
C THR A 185 -10.99 31.85 3.36
N ASP A 186 -9.68 31.96 3.55
CA ASP A 186 -8.72 32.27 2.46
C ASP A 186 -8.19 30.97 1.87
N GLU A 187 -8.90 30.46 0.87
CA GLU A 187 -8.57 29.17 0.26
C GLU A 187 -7.27 29.21 -0.53
N SER A 188 -6.81 30.39 -0.94
CA SER A 188 -5.57 30.55 -1.69
C SER A 188 -4.35 30.29 -0.82
N THR A 189 -4.40 30.73 0.45
CA THR A 189 -3.34 30.45 1.43
C THR A 189 -3.23 28.95 1.72
N PHE A 190 -4.35 28.26 1.94
CA PHE A 190 -4.36 26.80 2.10
C PHE A 190 -3.79 26.10 0.87
N ASN A 191 -4.24 26.47 -0.33
CA ASN A 191 -3.78 25.85 -1.57
C ASN A 191 -2.27 26.05 -1.81
N MET A 192 -1.77 27.26 -1.60
CA MET A 192 -0.35 27.57 -1.76
C MET A 192 0.52 26.73 -0.82
N ILE A 193 0.19 26.69 0.48
CA ILE A 193 0.99 25.97 1.47
C ILE A 193 0.94 24.47 1.19
N LEU A 194 -0.26 23.91 1.05
CA LEU A 194 -0.46 22.46 0.91
C LEU A 194 0.07 21.89 -0.41
N CYS A 195 0.10 22.67 -1.50
CA CYS A 195 0.61 22.20 -2.79
C CYS A 195 2.11 22.44 -3.01
N GLN A 196 2.70 23.47 -2.40
CA GLN A 196 4.07 23.88 -2.72
C GLN A 196 5.13 23.39 -1.73
N ARG A 197 4.78 23.25 -0.45
CA ARG A 197 5.76 22.84 0.57
C ARG A 197 6.11 21.35 0.43
N ASN A 198 7.35 21.00 0.74
CA ASN A 198 7.77 19.60 0.78
C ASN A 198 7.10 18.83 1.93
N TYR A 199 7.10 17.50 1.85
CA TYR A 199 6.37 16.65 2.79
C TYR A 199 6.88 16.78 4.23
N ALA A 200 8.20 16.82 4.42
CA ALA A 200 8.79 16.98 5.75
C ALA A 200 8.43 18.35 6.37
N GLN A 201 8.46 19.40 5.57
CA GLN A 201 8.04 20.74 6.00
C GLN A 201 6.55 20.79 6.34
N LEU A 202 5.68 20.12 5.57
CA LEU A 202 4.23 20.07 5.84
C LEU A 202 3.91 19.30 7.12
N GLN A 203 4.57 18.18 7.39
CA GLN A 203 4.42 17.48 8.66
C GLN A 203 4.79 18.39 9.84
N LEU A 204 5.87 19.16 9.72
CA LEU A 204 6.28 20.12 10.74
C LEU A 204 5.27 21.27 10.89
N ILE A 205 4.71 21.76 9.80
CA ILE A 205 3.63 22.76 9.81
C ILE A 205 2.41 22.23 10.56
N PHE A 206 2.00 20.97 10.32
CA PHE A 206 0.85 20.37 11.00
C PHE A 206 1.09 20.22 12.50
N GLN A 207 2.30 19.84 12.91
CA GLN A 207 2.69 19.78 14.33
C GLN A 207 2.65 21.16 14.98
N GLU A 208 3.19 22.18 14.32
CA GLU A 208 3.16 23.56 14.82
C GLU A 208 1.73 24.12 14.86
N TYR A 209 0.89 23.78 13.88
CA TYR A 209 -0.53 24.14 13.87
C TYR A 209 -1.24 23.57 15.12
N GLN A 210 -1.11 22.26 15.35
CA GLN A 210 -1.69 21.61 16.52
C GLN A 210 -1.19 22.21 17.83
N ARG A 211 0.09 22.58 17.92
CA ARG A 211 0.66 23.24 19.10
C ARG A 211 0.05 24.62 19.36
N LEU A 212 -0.34 25.35 18.33
CA LEU A 212 -0.89 26.71 18.46
C LEU A 212 -2.33 26.73 18.96
N ILE A 213 -3.16 25.76 18.56
CA ILE A 213 -4.62 25.80 18.80
C ILE A 213 -5.18 24.61 19.58
N GLY A 214 -4.44 23.51 19.68
CA GLY A 214 -4.83 22.32 20.45
C GLY A 214 -5.57 21.23 19.67
N HIS A 215 -5.83 21.40 18.38
CA HIS A 215 -6.41 20.36 17.51
C HIS A 215 -5.71 20.25 16.15
N ASP A 216 -6.00 19.16 15.45
CA ASP A 216 -5.40 18.84 14.14
C ASP A 216 -5.88 19.80 13.03
N ILE A 217 -5.03 20.01 12.02
CA ILE A 217 -5.37 20.80 10.83
C ILE A 217 -6.57 20.22 10.06
N GLU A 218 -6.77 18.89 10.10
CA GLU A 218 -7.93 18.24 9.49
C GLU A 218 -9.26 18.71 10.09
N GLU A 219 -9.29 19.08 11.37
CA GLU A 219 -10.48 19.64 12.00
C GLU A 219 -10.78 21.04 11.48
N ALA A 220 -9.75 21.87 11.33
CA ALA A 220 -9.88 23.18 10.69
C ALA A 220 -10.39 23.05 9.25
N ILE A 221 -9.89 22.08 8.47
CA ILE A 221 -10.38 21.86 7.09
C ILE A 221 -11.87 21.50 7.08
N LYS A 222 -12.32 20.62 7.97
CA LYS A 222 -13.74 20.22 8.07
C LYS A 222 -14.67 21.36 8.49
N ASN A 223 -14.16 22.31 9.27
CA ASN A 223 -14.93 23.45 9.74
C ASN A 223 -15.00 24.57 8.67
N GLU A 224 -13.94 24.72 7.87
CA GLU A 224 -13.76 25.86 6.95
C GLU A 224 -14.09 25.55 5.48
N PHE A 225 -14.17 24.26 5.11
CA PHE A 225 -14.43 23.82 3.72
C PHE A 225 -15.61 22.86 3.68
N SER A 226 -16.15 22.63 2.48
CA SER A 226 -17.17 21.62 2.23
C SER A 226 -17.03 21.00 0.83
N GLY A 227 -17.68 19.87 0.62
CA GLY A 227 -17.72 19.17 -0.67
C GLY A 227 -16.33 18.71 -1.14
N ASP A 228 -16.11 18.72 -2.45
CA ASP A 228 -14.90 18.15 -3.06
C ASP A 228 -13.63 18.93 -2.67
N CYS A 229 -13.78 20.21 -2.33
CA CYS A 229 -12.69 21.01 -1.85
C CYS A 229 -12.21 20.55 -0.46
N GLU A 230 -13.13 20.23 0.44
CA GLU A 230 -12.81 19.66 1.75
C GLU A 230 -12.12 18.30 1.59
N GLU A 231 -12.70 17.41 0.79
CA GLU A 231 -12.15 16.07 0.54
C GLU A 231 -10.77 16.13 -0.12
N GLY A 232 -10.56 17.04 -1.07
CA GLY A 232 -9.27 17.25 -1.71
C GLY A 232 -8.19 17.71 -0.73
N PHE A 233 -8.46 18.71 0.11
CA PHE A 233 -7.48 19.16 1.11
C PHE A 233 -7.22 18.09 2.18
N LEU A 234 -8.26 17.40 2.65
CA LEU A 234 -8.10 16.29 3.58
C LEU A 234 -7.29 15.15 2.96
N ALA A 235 -7.44 14.86 1.68
CA ALA A 235 -6.66 13.85 0.98
C ALA A 235 -5.18 14.23 0.92
N VAL A 236 -4.84 15.46 0.56
CA VAL A 236 -3.44 15.96 0.59
C VAL A 236 -2.84 15.84 1.99
N ILE A 237 -3.55 16.28 3.03
CA ILE A 237 -3.05 16.20 4.41
C ILE A 237 -2.86 14.74 4.84
N ARG A 238 -3.84 13.88 4.59
CA ARG A 238 -3.81 12.46 4.98
C ARG A 238 -2.73 11.70 4.22
N SER A 239 -2.52 11.97 2.94
CA SER A 239 -1.46 11.34 2.15
C SER A 239 -0.07 11.73 2.66
N ILE A 240 0.13 13.01 2.99
CA ILE A 240 1.40 13.50 3.58
C ILE A 240 1.66 12.91 4.97
N LYS A 241 0.64 12.80 5.82
CA LYS A 241 0.79 12.24 7.16
C LYS A 241 1.07 10.73 7.11
N ASN A 242 0.30 9.99 6.34
CA ASN A 242 0.46 8.54 6.18
C ASN A 242 -0.26 8.06 4.90
N GLN A 243 0.48 8.00 3.80
CA GLN A 243 -0.03 7.58 2.49
C GLN A 243 -0.56 6.13 2.49
N PRO A 244 0.13 5.13 3.08
CA PRO A 244 -0.43 3.78 3.19
C PRO A 244 -1.79 3.74 3.91
N LEU A 245 -1.95 4.48 5.00
CA LEU A 245 -3.22 4.59 5.72
C LEU A 245 -4.30 5.34 4.92
N PHE A 246 -3.91 6.30 4.07
CA PHE A 246 -4.83 6.94 3.13
C PHE A 246 -5.43 5.92 2.16
N PHE A 247 -4.59 5.11 1.50
CA PHE A 247 -5.08 4.05 0.60
C PHE A 247 -5.86 2.96 1.33
N ALA A 248 -5.43 2.58 2.55
CA ALA A 248 -6.18 1.63 3.37
C ALA A 248 -7.61 2.12 3.66
N ARG A 249 -7.78 3.42 3.97
CA ARG A 249 -9.11 4.03 4.15
C ARG A 249 -9.95 3.98 2.88
N ARG A 250 -9.36 4.20 1.71
CA ARG A 250 -10.08 4.15 0.43
C ARG A 250 -10.47 2.72 0.04
N LEU A 251 -9.58 1.75 0.23
CA LEU A 251 -9.91 0.32 0.04
C LEU A 251 -11.07 -0.11 0.94
N HIS A 252 -11.08 0.33 2.20
CA HIS A 252 -12.18 0.03 3.09
C HIS A 252 -13.47 0.72 2.64
N LYS A 253 -13.40 2.00 2.23
CA LYS A 253 -14.55 2.74 1.69
C LYS A 253 -15.12 2.03 0.45
N SER A 254 -14.29 1.47 -0.42
CA SER A 254 -14.77 0.76 -1.62
C SER A 254 -15.48 -0.56 -1.35
N MET A 255 -15.22 -1.20 -0.20
CA MET A 255 -15.87 -2.47 0.19
C MET A 255 -16.95 -2.30 1.27
N LYS A 256 -17.08 -1.11 1.85
CA LYS A 256 -18.02 -0.87 2.95
C LYS A 256 -19.41 -0.54 2.41
N GLY A 257 -20.40 -1.36 2.78
CA GLY A 257 -21.81 -1.08 2.56
C GLY A 257 -22.49 -2.19 1.76
N MET A 258 -23.56 -1.83 1.04
CA MET A 258 -24.21 -2.76 0.12
C MET A 258 -23.57 -2.60 -1.26
N GLY A 259 -22.88 -3.65 -1.72
CA GLY A 259 -22.14 -3.64 -2.97
C GLY A 259 -20.73 -3.09 -2.83
N THR A 260 -19.96 -3.18 -3.92
CA THR A 260 -18.54 -2.83 -3.98
C THR A 260 -18.32 -1.75 -5.03
N ASN A 261 -17.51 -0.74 -4.72
CA ASN A 261 -16.96 0.13 -5.75
C ASN A 261 -15.78 -0.58 -6.44
N ASP A 262 -16.11 -1.48 -7.36
CA ASP A 262 -15.14 -2.32 -8.06
C ASP A 262 -14.07 -1.48 -8.78
N GLN A 263 -14.45 -0.35 -9.40
CA GLN A 263 -13.51 0.50 -10.13
C GLN A 263 -12.42 1.07 -9.22
N GLN A 264 -12.81 1.63 -8.07
CA GLN A 264 -11.84 2.13 -7.09
C GLN A 264 -11.00 1.00 -6.51
N LEU A 265 -11.61 -0.13 -6.20
CA LEU A 265 -10.90 -1.28 -5.65
C LEU A 265 -9.83 -1.78 -6.64
N VAL A 266 -10.19 -1.95 -7.92
CA VAL A 266 -9.26 -2.33 -9.00
C VAL A 266 -8.15 -1.31 -9.14
N ARG A 267 -8.48 -0.02 -9.28
CA ARG A 267 -7.48 1.03 -9.47
C ARG A 267 -6.47 1.04 -8.33
N ILE A 268 -6.89 1.01 -7.07
CA ILE A 268 -5.95 1.02 -5.94
C ILE A 268 -5.11 -0.26 -5.92
N VAL A 269 -5.72 -1.44 -6.06
CA VAL A 269 -4.95 -2.69 -6.01
C VAL A 269 -3.92 -2.77 -7.14
N VAL A 270 -4.30 -2.45 -8.38
CA VAL A 270 -3.41 -2.48 -9.55
C VAL A 270 -2.28 -1.45 -9.44
N THR A 271 -2.58 -0.23 -8.99
CA THR A 271 -1.59 0.86 -8.94
C THR A 271 -0.63 0.72 -7.76
N ARG A 272 -1.02 0.02 -6.70
CA ARG A 272 -0.24 -0.09 -5.46
C ARG A 272 0.44 -1.44 -5.25
N CYS A 273 0.03 -2.51 -5.95
CA CYS A 273 0.60 -3.86 -5.78
C CYS A 273 2.10 -3.94 -6.10
N GLU A 274 2.61 -3.12 -7.01
CA GLU A 274 4.04 -3.02 -7.35
C GLU A 274 4.76 -1.86 -6.62
N VAL A 275 4.14 -1.24 -5.60
CA VAL A 275 4.68 -0.06 -4.91
C VAL A 275 4.77 -0.24 -3.38
N ASP A 276 3.62 -0.29 -2.71
CA ASP A 276 3.53 -0.16 -1.24
C ASP A 276 2.38 -0.96 -0.60
N MET A 277 1.82 -1.92 -1.34
CA MET A 277 0.70 -2.74 -0.87
C MET A 277 0.98 -3.45 0.46
N VAL A 278 2.24 -3.80 0.77
CA VAL A 278 2.58 -4.39 2.08
C VAL A 278 2.27 -3.43 3.23
N GLN A 279 2.67 -2.15 3.12
CA GLN A 279 2.38 -1.15 4.14
C GLN A 279 0.90 -0.81 4.19
N ILE A 280 0.22 -0.73 3.04
CA ILE A 280 -1.24 -0.49 2.99
C ILE A 280 -1.98 -1.56 3.79
N LYS A 281 -1.62 -2.84 3.61
CA LYS A 281 -2.22 -3.95 4.36
C LYS A 281 -1.97 -3.86 5.87
N GLN A 282 -0.77 -3.46 6.27
CA GLN A 282 -0.44 -3.28 7.70
C GLN A 282 -1.30 -2.18 8.32
N GLU A 283 -1.41 -1.03 7.67
CA GLU A 283 -2.26 0.08 8.11
C GLU A 283 -3.75 -0.28 8.08
N TYR A 284 -4.19 -1.06 7.09
CA TYR A 284 -5.55 -1.57 7.00
C TYR A 284 -5.88 -2.45 8.22
N GLN A 285 -5.04 -3.45 8.50
CA GLN A 285 -5.20 -4.36 9.63
C GLN A 285 -5.18 -3.61 10.97
N ALA A 286 -4.25 -2.65 11.13
CA ALA A 286 -4.15 -1.85 12.34
C ALA A 286 -5.38 -0.96 12.55
N LYS A 287 -5.99 -0.44 11.47
CA LYS A 287 -7.14 0.47 11.54
C LYS A 287 -8.48 -0.24 11.70
N TYR A 288 -8.67 -1.39 11.05
CA TYR A 288 -9.98 -2.04 10.90
C TYR A 288 -10.11 -3.36 11.65
N GLU A 289 -9.05 -3.83 12.29
CA GLU A 289 -9.00 -5.10 13.03
C GLU A 289 -9.36 -6.34 12.17
N SER A 290 -9.39 -6.19 10.84
CA SER A 290 -9.57 -7.24 9.82
C SER A 290 -8.48 -7.10 8.76
N SER A 291 -8.09 -8.22 8.14
CA SER A 291 -7.09 -8.18 7.07
C SER A 291 -7.71 -7.72 5.76
N LEU A 292 -6.94 -7.02 4.92
CA LEU A 292 -7.41 -6.61 3.59
C LEU A 292 -7.86 -7.83 2.78
N GLU A 293 -7.12 -8.95 2.88
CA GLU A 293 -7.44 -10.18 2.16
C GLU A 293 -8.76 -10.81 2.63
N ASP A 294 -9.07 -10.77 3.92
CA ASP A 294 -10.33 -11.32 4.43
C ASP A 294 -11.53 -10.48 3.99
N ASP A 295 -11.40 -9.16 4.05
CA ASP A 295 -12.44 -8.25 3.57
C ASP A 295 -12.64 -8.39 2.05
N LEU A 296 -11.56 -8.50 1.27
CA LEU A 296 -11.63 -8.82 -0.16
C LEU A 296 -12.35 -10.14 -0.41
N ARG A 297 -12.07 -11.20 0.37
CA ARG A 297 -12.71 -12.50 0.21
C ARG A 297 -14.19 -12.48 0.57
N ALA A 298 -14.58 -11.62 1.50
CA ALA A 298 -15.96 -11.45 1.95
C ALA A 298 -16.79 -10.63 0.95
N ASP A 299 -16.20 -9.58 0.37
CA ASP A 299 -16.91 -8.61 -0.46
C ASP A 299 -16.91 -8.96 -1.95
N THR A 300 -15.92 -9.71 -2.42
CA THR A 300 -15.78 -10.10 -3.84
C THR A 300 -16.03 -11.60 -4.07
N SER A 301 -16.28 -11.99 -5.32
CA SER A 301 -16.56 -13.39 -5.68
C SER A 301 -15.86 -13.83 -6.96
N GLY A 302 -15.89 -15.16 -7.21
CA GLY A 302 -15.39 -15.76 -8.45
C GLY A 302 -13.93 -15.43 -8.78
N THR A 303 -13.67 -15.21 -10.07
CA THR A 303 -12.34 -14.90 -10.61
C THR A 303 -11.84 -13.52 -10.19
N PHE A 304 -12.75 -12.56 -10.04
CA PHE A 304 -12.43 -11.24 -9.52
C PHE A 304 -11.77 -11.33 -8.13
N LYS A 305 -12.39 -12.06 -7.19
CA LYS A 305 -11.81 -12.34 -5.87
C LYS A 305 -10.41 -12.93 -5.96
N ARG A 306 -10.22 -13.96 -6.79
CA ARG A 306 -8.93 -14.67 -6.91
C ARG A 306 -7.81 -13.72 -7.33
N MET A 307 -8.07 -12.83 -8.27
CA MET A 307 -7.08 -11.83 -8.68
C MET A 307 -6.78 -10.81 -7.60
N MET A 308 -7.81 -10.20 -7.00
CA MET A 308 -7.62 -9.14 -6.01
C MET A 308 -6.84 -9.66 -4.82
N VAL A 309 -7.18 -10.86 -4.33
CA VAL A 309 -6.42 -11.55 -3.29
C VAL A 309 -4.99 -11.84 -3.77
N SER A 310 -4.82 -12.40 -4.97
CA SER A 310 -3.49 -12.74 -5.50
C SER A 310 -2.58 -11.51 -5.62
N LEU A 311 -3.09 -10.36 -6.06
CA LEU A 311 -2.34 -9.11 -6.14
C LEU A 311 -1.97 -8.56 -4.76
N CYS A 312 -2.79 -8.82 -3.73
CA CYS A 312 -2.51 -8.43 -2.35
C CYS A 312 -1.63 -9.45 -1.60
N THR A 313 -1.52 -10.70 -2.05
CA THR A 313 -0.68 -11.73 -1.40
C THR A 313 0.63 -12.02 -2.11
N ALA A 314 0.79 -11.57 -3.38
CA ALA A 314 1.90 -11.94 -4.24
C ALA A 314 3.27 -11.95 -3.53
N ASN A 315 4.05 -13.00 -3.84
CA ASN A 315 5.20 -13.58 -3.14
C ASN A 315 4.94 -14.45 -1.93
N ARG A 316 3.82 -14.32 -1.21
CA ARG A 316 3.56 -15.27 -0.14
C ARG A 316 3.19 -16.61 -0.75
N ASP A 317 4.05 -17.60 -0.55
CA ASP A 317 3.69 -18.99 -0.80
C ASP A 317 2.35 -19.28 -0.09
N GLU A 318 1.37 -19.85 -0.79
CA GLU A 318 0.11 -20.28 -0.18
C GLU A 318 0.05 -21.80 -0.05
N ASP A 319 1.11 -22.51 -0.49
CA ASP A 319 1.22 -23.95 -0.34
C ASP A 319 1.25 -24.31 1.15
N PRO A 320 0.28 -25.10 1.64
CA PRO A 320 0.27 -25.57 3.02
C PRO A 320 1.39 -26.59 3.28
N THR A 321 2.05 -27.12 2.25
CA THR A 321 3.17 -28.04 2.39
C THR A 321 4.42 -27.33 2.91
N VAL A 322 5.07 -27.95 3.88
CA VAL A 322 6.25 -27.41 4.53
C VAL A 322 7.48 -28.12 3.98
N ASN A 323 8.36 -27.37 3.30
CA ASN A 323 9.71 -27.82 2.99
C ASN A 323 10.63 -27.51 4.18
N LEU A 324 10.96 -28.52 4.98
CA LEU A 324 11.76 -28.36 6.20
C LEU A 324 13.19 -27.88 5.95
N ASP A 325 13.80 -28.20 4.81
CA ASP A 325 15.15 -27.75 4.49
C ASP A 325 15.17 -26.26 4.18
N GLN A 326 14.17 -25.78 3.42
CA GLN A 326 13.98 -24.35 3.19
C GLN A 326 13.65 -23.61 4.49
N ALA A 327 12.84 -24.22 5.36
CA ALA A 327 12.49 -23.62 6.64
C ALA A 327 13.72 -23.41 7.55
N ARG A 328 14.66 -24.36 7.54
CA ARG A 328 15.94 -24.25 8.26
C ARG A 328 16.84 -23.16 7.67
N GLU A 329 16.92 -23.09 6.35
CA GLU A 329 17.71 -22.06 5.67
C GLU A 329 17.16 -20.65 5.97
N ASP A 330 15.85 -20.48 5.88
CA ASP A 330 15.18 -19.23 6.19
C ASP A 330 15.33 -18.86 7.67
N ALA A 331 15.26 -19.83 8.58
CA ALA A 331 15.52 -19.63 10.00
C ALA A 331 16.95 -19.14 10.26
N ALA A 332 17.94 -19.74 9.58
CA ALA A 332 19.33 -19.31 9.66
C ALA A 332 19.52 -17.88 9.11
N LYS A 333 18.89 -17.55 7.97
CA LYS A 333 18.90 -16.18 7.41
C LYS A 333 18.31 -15.15 8.37
N LEU A 334 17.19 -15.48 9.02
CA LEU A 334 16.58 -14.60 10.02
C LEU A 334 17.48 -14.42 11.25
N ALA A 335 18.13 -15.49 11.72
CA ALA A 335 19.06 -15.41 12.84
C ALA A 335 20.29 -14.56 12.49
N GLU A 336 20.81 -14.69 11.27
CA GLU A 336 21.90 -13.85 10.76
C GLU A 336 21.48 -12.39 10.62
N ALA A 337 20.29 -12.13 10.08
CA ALA A 337 19.74 -10.81 9.89
C ALA A 337 19.43 -10.05 11.20
N GLY A 338 19.35 -10.75 12.34
CA GLY A 338 19.02 -10.17 13.64
C GLY A 338 20.09 -10.39 14.73
N GLU A 339 20.30 -11.64 15.12
CA GLU A 339 21.09 -11.99 16.32
C GLU A 339 22.59 -12.12 16.06
N LEU A 340 23.01 -12.47 14.84
CA LEU A 340 24.42 -12.70 14.52
C LEU A 340 25.12 -11.46 13.93
N GLN A 341 24.45 -10.30 13.89
CA GLN A 341 25.01 -9.04 13.43
C GLN A 341 24.66 -7.85 14.35
N MET A 342 25.42 -6.76 14.25
CA MET A 342 25.10 -5.49 14.91
C MET A 342 24.01 -4.76 14.13
N GLY A 343 22.79 -4.71 14.65
CA GLY A 343 21.64 -4.06 14.02
C GLY A 343 20.57 -5.07 13.57
N THR A 344 19.59 -4.63 12.77
CA THR A 344 18.55 -5.51 12.21
C THR A 344 18.43 -5.26 10.71
N ASP A 345 18.59 -6.31 9.91
CA ASP A 345 18.35 -6.27 8.47
C ASP A 345 16.86 -6.53 8.18
N GLU A 346 16.09 -5.45 8.24
CA GLU A 346 14.65 -5.45 7.97
C GLU A 346 14.30 -5.94 6.56
N SER A 347 15.21 -5.78 5.58
CA SER A 347 15.00 -6.25 4.21
C SER A 347 14.97 -7.78 4.16
N THR A 348 15.93 -8.43 4.83
CA THR A 348 15.96 -9.89 4.90
C THR A 348 14.75 -10.45 5.66
N PHE A 349 14.37 -9.83 6.78
CA PHE A 349 13.15 -10.19 7.51
C PHE A 349 11.90 -10.10 6.61
N ASN A 350 11.72 -8.97 5.91
CA ASN A 350 10.59 -8.80 5.00
C ASN A 350 10.64 -9.83 3.85
N SER A 351 11.81 -10.12 3.31
CA SER A 351 11.95 -11.08 2.20
C SER A 351 11.51 -12.51 2.58
N VAL A 352 11.75 -12.94 3.82
CA VAL A 352 11.35 -14.27 4.31
C VAL A 352 9.90 -14.25 4.79
N LEU A 353 9.55 -13.29 5.64
CA LEU A 353 8.23 -13.22 6.29
C LEU A 353 7.10 -12.93 5.31
N CYS A 354 7.37 -12.16 4.26
CA CYS A 354 6.39 -11.87 3.22
C CYS A 354 6.35 -12.94 2.13
N ALA A 355 7.37 -13.80 1.99
CA ALA A 355 7.45 -14.77 0.91
C ALA A 355 6.94 -16.19 1.25
N ARG A 356 6.72 -16.51 2.52
CA ARG A 356 6.40 -17.88 2.96
C ARG A 356 4.97 -18.02 3.45
N SER A 357 4.41 -19.21 3.20
CA SER A 357 3.08 -19.57 3.70
C SER A 357 3.04 -19.55 5.21
N TYR A 358 1.86 -19.33 5.79
CA TYR A 358 1.72 -19.37 7.25
C TYR A 358 2.13 -20.72 7.83
N ALA A 359 1.86 -21.82 7.11
CA ALA A 359 2.30 -23.16 7.50
C ALA A 359 3.83 -23.27 7.49
N HIS A 360 4.46 -22.74 6.44
CA HIS A 360 5.92 -22.74 6.29
C HIS A 360 6.61 -21.84 7.32
N LEU A 361 6.08 -20.64 7.59
CA LEU A 361 6.62 -19.72 8.60
C LEU A 361 6.57 -20.31 10.01
N ARG A 362 5.55 -21.10 10.35
CA ARG A 362 5.55 -21.83 11.63
C ARG A 362 6.76 -22.74 11.75
N ALA A 363 7.07 -23.50 10.70
CA ALA A 363 8.25 -24.37 10.69
C ALA A 363 9.56 -23.57 10.71
N VAL A 364 9.64 -22.43 10.01
CA VAL A 364 10.79 -21.51 10.09
C VAL A 364 11.00 -21.05 11.52
N PHE A 365 9.94 -20.63 12.22
CA PHE A 365 10.06 -20.18 13.62
C PHE A 365 10.44 -21.31 14.58
N GLU A 366 9.94 -22.54 14.36
CA GLU A 366 10.37 -23.71 15.13
C GLU A 366 11.87 -24.02 14.95
N GLU A 367 12.39 -23.89 13.72
CA GLU A 367 13.82 -24.09 13.45
C GLU A 367 14.67 -22.92 13.98
N TYR A 368 14.17 -21.69 13.90
CA TYR A 368 14.81 -20.51 14.49
C TYR A 368 15.02 -20.70 15.99
N GLU A 369 14.01 -21.15 16.73
CA GLU A 369 14.12 -21.44 18.16
C GLU A 369 15.17 -22.52 18.47
N ARG A 370 15.29 -23.55 17.61
CA ARG A 370 16.32 -24.59 17.78
C ARG A 370 17.73 -24.04 17.55
N LEU A 371 17.89 -23.08 16.64
CA LEU A 371 19.18 -22.50 16.29
C LEU A 371 19.69 -21.51 17.36
N THR A 372 18.82 -20.65 17.89
CA THR A 372 19.24 -19.56 18.79
C THR A 372 19.16 -19.93 20.27
N GLY A 373 18.39 -20.96 20.63
CA GLY A 373 18.27 -21.45 22.01
C GLY A 373 17.54 -20.49 22.95
N GLU A 374 16.90 -19.44 22.44
CA GLU A 374 16.13 -18.50 23.26
C GLU A 374 14.74 -19.01 23.67
N TYR A 375 14.30 -18.61 24.87
CA TYR A 375 12.97 -18.90 25.39
C TYR A 375 11.89 -18.13 24.60
N THR A 376 11.26 -18.86 23.68
CA THR A 376 10.09 -18.48 22.87
C THR A 376 10.30 -17.27 21.96
N TYR A 377 10.15 -17.44 20.64
CA TYR A 377 10.18 -16.35 19.64
C TYR A 377 9.28 -15.14 20.00
N ARG A 378 8.25 -15.38 20.83
CA ARG A 378 7.39 -14.35 21.44
C ARG A 378 8.14 -13.30 22.23
N SER A 379 9.18 -13.69 22.97
CA SER A 379 9.99 -12.78 23.78
C SER A 379 10.84 -11.88 22.88
N TYR A 380 11.46 -12.44 21.84
CA TYR A 380 12.36 -11.69 20.94
C TYR A 380 11.60 -10.75 20.01
N LEU A 381 10.49 -11.21 19.39
CA LEU A 381 9.63 -10.35 18.57
C LEU A 381 9.08 -9.18 19.41
N CYS A 382 8.51 -9.44 20.59
CA CYS A 382 7.97 -8.37 21.44
C CYS A 382 9.02 -7.37 21.96
N ILE A 383 10.24 -7.82 22.24
CA ILE A 383 11.25 -6.98 22.92
C ILE A 383 12.14 -6.22 21.93
N ARG A 384 12.48 -6.81 20.76
CA ARG A 384 13.47 -6.21 19.83
C ARG A 384 12.92 -5.82 18.46
N ILE A 385 11.92 -6.54 17.94
CA ILE A 385 11.43 -6.35 16.56
C ILE A 385 10.13 -5.52 16.51
N LEU A 386 9.21 -5.71 17.45
CA LEU A 386 7.92 -5.01 17.45
C LEU A 386 7.97 -3.49 17.67
N PRO A 387 8.99 -2.91 18.34
CA PRO A 387 9.14 -1.46 18.37
C PRO A 387 9.53 -0.85 17.01
N SER A 388 10.19 -1.61 16.12
CA SER A 388 10.58 -1.14 14.77
C SER A 388 9.67 -1.65 13.65
N LEU A 389 8.94 -2.75 13.85
CA LEU A 389 8.00 -3.35 12.90
C LEU A 389 6.58 -3.46 13.50
N SER A 390 6.02 -2.34 13.93
CA SER A 390 4.71 -2.24 14.61
C SER A 390 3.54 -2.93 13.87
N GLY A 391 3.64 -3.19 12.56
CA GLY A 391 2.63 -3.87 11.75
C GLY A 391 2.63 -5.41 11.79
N LEU A 392 3.71 -6.08 12.23
CA LEU A 392 3.80 -7.56 12.21
C LEU A 392 3.25 -8.24 13.46
N SER A 393 3.02 -7.48 14.55
CA SER A 393 2.48 -7.99 15.83
C SER A 393 1.16 -8.76 15.66
N LEU A 394 0.28 -8.27 14.77
CA LEU A 394 -1.03 -8.85 14.53
C LEU A 394 -0.99 -10.17 13.77
N MET A 395 -0.02 -10.38 12.88
CA MET A 395 0.06 -11.60 12.05
C MET A 395 0.42 -12.86 12.85
N LEU A 396 0.97 -12.70 14.06
CA LEU A 396 1.50 -13.78 14.89
C LEU A 396 0.71 -14.00 16.19
N SER A 397 -0.48 -13.39 16.33
CA SER A 397 -1.34 -13.56 17.50
C SER A 397 -2.14 -14.89 17.45
N PRO A 398 -1.98 -15.82 18.40
CA PRO A 398 -2.80 -17.02 18.46
C PRO A 398 -3.99 -16.82 19.40
N ARG A 399 -5.21 -16.97 18.87
CA ARG A 399 -6.25 -17.69 19.60
C ARG A 399 -5.68 -19.08 19.94
N PHE A 400 -6.00 -19.60 21.13
CA PHE A 400 -5.73 -20.96 21.67
C PHE A 400 -4.66 -21.12 22.77
N SER A 401 -5.11 -21.78 23.84
CA SER A 401 -4.56 -21.92 25.18
C SER A 401 -3.34 -22.87 25.28
N PRO A 402 -2.44 -22.68 26.27
CA PRO A 402 -1.25 -23.51 26.41
C PRO A 402 -1.55 -24.89 27.03
N ILE A 403 -1.12 -25.95 26.35
CA ILE A 403 -0.90 -27.27 26.96
C ILE A 403 0.37 -27.17 27.82
N ARG A 404 0.22 -27.37 29.13
CA ARG A 404 1.34 -27.41 30.10
C ARG A 404 2.25 -28.60 29.81
N ARG A 405 3.56 -28.37 29.65
CA ARG A 405 4.59 -29.35 30.01
C ARG A 405 5.64 -28.72 30.91
N THR A 406 6.01 -29.51 31.91
CA THR A 406 6.75 -29.20 33.14
C THR A 406 8.23 -28.91 32.91
N ARG A 407 8.74 -27.93 33.66
CA ARG A 407 10.16 -27.55 33.78
C ARG A 407 11.03 -28.74 34.19
N GLN A 408 12.19 -28.88 33.54
CA GLN A 408 13.40 -29.42 34.16
C GLN A 408 14.58 -28.51 33.86
N THR A 409 15.38 -28.31 34.90
CA THR A 409 16.41 -27.31 35.13
C THR A 409 17.77 -27.72 34.57
N TYR A 410 18.49 -26.79 33.94
CA TYR A 410 19.95 -26.69 34.06
C TYR A 410 20.35 -25.20 34.04
N ALA A 411 21.16 -24.82 35.03
CA ALA A 411 21.73 -23.48 35.19
C ALA A 411 23.23 -23.56 34.98
N ALA A 412 23.84 -22.61 34.26
CA ALA A 412 25.14 -22.00 34.59
C ALA A 412 25.56 -20.85 33.64
N HIS A 413 26.10 -19.79 34.26
CA HIS A 413 26.93 -18.67 33.75
C HIS A 413 26.25 -17.54 32.95
N SER A 414 25.78 -16.46 33.62
CA SER A 414 26.50 -15.20 33.95
C SER A 414 26.84 -14.37 32.70
N THR A 415 26.31 -13.16 32.49
CA THR A 415 26.77 -11.96 33.24
C THR A 415 25.74 -10.82 33.21
N ARG A 416 25.16 -10.53 34.38
CA ARG A 416 24.97 -9.20 35.01
C ARG A 416 24.80 -7.96 34.12
N ALA A 417 23.66 -7.84 33.42
CA ALA A 417 23.11 -6.54 32.98
C ALA A 417 21.57 -6.47 32.96
N SER A 418 20.86 -7.51 33.40
CA SER A 418 19.39 -7.60 33.26
C SER A 418 18.61 -7.38 34.57
N PHE A 419 19.29 -7.08 35.67
CA PHE A 419 18.68 -6.90 36.98
C PHE A 419 18.36 -5.42 37.26
N GLN A 420 17.56 -4.79 36.40
CA GLN A 420 16.83 -3.56 36.78
C GLN A 420 15.68 -3.15 35.86
N LEU A 421 15.47 -3.80 34.71
CA LEU A 421 14.35 -3.47 33.80
C LEU A 421 13.18 -4.46 33.87
N GLY A 422 13.35 -5.63 34.50
CA GLY A 422 12.31 -6.66 34.62
C GLY A 422 11.22 -6.39 35.66
N ASN A 423 11.34 -5.34 36.49
CA ASN A 423 10.37 -5.03 37.55
C ASN A 423 9.51 -3.79 37.28
N ILE A 424 9.60 -3.18 36.10
CA ILE A 424 8.76 -2.02 35.74
C ILE A 424 7.60 -2.41 34.82
N PHE A 425 7.67 -3.55 34.12
CA PHE A 425 6.61 -3.99 33.19
C PHE A 425 5.66 -5.08 33.73
N LEU A 426 5.84 -5.52 34.98
CA LEU A 426 4.95 -6.48 35.65
C LEU A 426 4.01 -5.85 36.68
N MET A 427 3.92 -4.52 36.73
CA MET A 427 3.04 -3.80 37.67
C MET A 427 1.76 -3.20 37.07
N GLU A 428 1.51 -3.32 35.76
CA GLU A 428 0.30 -2.76 35.12
C GLU A 428 -0.73 -3.79 34.64
N SER A 429 -0.53 -5.10 34.88
CA SER A 429 -1.52 -6.13 34.48
C SER A 429 -2.26 -6.84 35.62
N GLU A 430 -2.16 -6.36 36.87
CA GLU A 430 -2.90 -6.91 38.03
C GLU A 430 -3.83 -5.90 38.72
N LYS A 431 -4.40 -4.95 37.99
CA LYS A 431 -5.54 -4.14 38.46
C LYS A 431 -6.62 -4.02 37.41
N LEU A 432 -7.31 -5.14 37.13
CA LEU A 432 -8.62 -5.14 36.47
C LEU A 432 -9.36 -6.47 36.74
N TYR A 433 -9.41 -6.88 38.01
CA TYR A 433 -10.39 -7.85 38.53
C TYR A 433 -10.53 -7.66 40.05
N VAL A 434 -11.23 -6.60 40.45
CA VAL A 434 -12.28 -6.56 41.50
C VAL A 434 -13.25 -5.46 41.10
#